data_AF-A0A957USJ6-F1
#
_entry.id   AF-A0A957USJ6-F1
#
_cell.length_a   1.000
_cell.length_b   1.000
_cell.length_c   1.000
_cell.angle_alpha   90.00
_cell.angle_beta   90.00
_cell.angle_gamma   90.00
#
_symmetry.space_group_name_H-M   'P 1'
#
loop_
_entity.id
_entity.type
_entity.pdbx_description
1 polymer ?
#
loop_
_entity_poly.entity_id
_entity_poly.type
_entity_poly.pdbx_seq_one_letter_code
_entity_poly.pdbx_strand_id
1 'polypeptide(L)'
;RIIGFGGRVLGDGHPKYLNTSETDVFHKSRVVYGLDKAHQAIRAADKVVIVEGYMDVIAAHQHGFENVVACMGTALTPDQLRQLQRYTDQFVLALDADTAGQQATVRGLNQARQALTRVSKPTLTPGGRVRLEERLNANLFIVSMPSGRDPDDVVRQDPTLWEKLVEDAQPLVDFYFQVIATQYDLQTAQGKGAAVSELAPLIAELGDEIEQQHYIQQLSRLIHIEETTIAGRVQAAGKTLRAASRRKQNEQPQNRALGDGADTAHQGQSSAMPPSRWRAEGPQDADIPYGLDEAEDAAASWDHVAPVAPSRPGGVARQTASRVIIGKGALEQEDYLLAILLQEPDLLIWMAGETDTMEIPPLRTDDFERTENQEIFRALKQFITSNEPWELELFQETLTGYLHGRLGALLAYGAQLPQLNNAVQREVEFRAETLKVMLRLRIQQLKNENTQLKYLMQDVANSQDVESIQSLNASNNHILRERFYLERALVGLSRTVARTEAIKPKIQI
;
A
#
# COMPACT_ATOMS: atom_id res chain seq x y z
N ARG A 1 8.59 5.15 -27.28
CA ARG A 1 9.04 3.73 -27.28
C ARG A 1 7.96 2.91 -26.59
N ILE A 2 7.64 1.73 -27.11
CA ILE A 2 6.68 0.82 -26.46
C ILE A 2 7.35 0.23 -25.21
N ILE A 3 6.65 0.29 -24.07
CA ILE A 3 7.14 -0.18 -22.77
C ILE A 3 6.23 -1.25 -22.15
N GLY A 4 5.02 -1.42 -22.66
CA GLY A 4 4.04 -2.39 -22.18
C GLY A 4 2.77 -2.35 -23.04
N PHE A 5 1.83 -3.24 -22.74
CA PHE A 5 0.56 -3.41 -23.44
C PHE A 5 -0.60 -3.51 -22.44
N GLY A 6 -1.77 -3.02 -22.86
CA GLY A 6 -3.06 -3.36 -22.27
C GLY A 6 -3.84 -4.21 -23.28
N GLY A 7 -4.40 -5.32 -22.83
CA GLY A 7 -5.20 -6.24 -23.63
C GLY A 7 -6.64 -6.29 -23.13
N ARG A 8 -7.60 -6.26 -24.04
CA ARG A 8 -9.01 -6.50 -23.78
C ARG A 8 -9.41 -7.85 -24.38
N VAL A 9 -10.11 -8.67 -23.61
CA VAL A 9 -10.65 -9.94 -24.10
C VAL A 9 -11.78 -9.69 -25.13
N LEU A 10 -11.89 -10.54 -26.16
CA LEU A 10 -12.96 -10.47 -27.18
C LEU A 10 -14.10 -11.48 -26.94
N GLY A 11 -13.93 -12.40 -25.99
CA GLY A 11 -14.95 -13.38 -25.55
C GLY A 11 -15.10 -13.38 -24.03
N ASP A 12 -15.58 -14.48 -23.44
CA ASP A 12 -15.96 -14.56 -22.02
C ASP A 12 -14.79 -14.83 -21.04
N GLY A 13 -13.55 -14.55 -21.47
CA GLY A 13 -12.37 -14.76 -20.63
C GLY A 13 -12.22 -13.69 -19.55
N HIS A 14 -11.59 -14.06 -18.43
CA HIS A 14 -11.26 -13.13 -17.34
C HIS A 14 -9.74 -13.02 -17.14
N PRO A 15 -9.21 -11.83 -16.79
CA PRO A 15 -9.92 -10.56 -16.58
C PRO A 15 -10.31 -9.87 -17.90
N LYS A 16 -11.36 -9.03 -17.87
CA LYS A 16 -11.85 -8.26 -19.04
C LYS A 16 -10.74 -7.39 -19.67
N TYR A 17 -9.88 -6.83 -18.81
CA TYR A 17 -8.73 -6.04 -19.17
C TYR A 17 -7.48 -6.55 -18.43
N LEU A 18 -6.39 -6.77 -19.15
CA LEU A 18 -5.11 -7.21 -18.60
C LEU A 18 -4.00 -6.24 -19.02
N ASN A 19 -3.29 -5.68 -18.03
CA ASN A 19 -2.11 -4.85 -18.27
C ASN A 19 -0.85 -5.69 -18.10
N THR A 20 0.20 -5.36 -18.86
CA THR A 20 1.56 -5.86 -18.59
C THR A 20 1.90 -5.72 -17.10
N SER A 21 2.52 -6.75 -16.53
CA SER A 21 3.03 -6.74 -15.15
C SER A 21 4.14 -5.70 -14.98
N GLU A 22 4.50 -5.37 -13.75
CA GLU A 22 5.62 -4.47 -13.46
C GLU A 22 6.92 -5.01 -14.10
N THR A 23 7.68 -4.13 -14.75
CA THR A 23 9.00 -4.44 -15.33
C THR A 23 9.96 -3.29 -15.06
N ASP A 24 11.26 -3.48 -15.32
CA ASP A 24 12.28 -2.42 -15.19
C ASP A 24 11.99 -1.17 -16.04
N VAL A 25 11.16 -1.29 -17.08
CA VAL A 25 10.80 -0.20 -18.00
C VAL A 25 9.34 0.20 -17.93
N PHE A 26 8.51 -0.52 -17.17
CA PHE A 26 7.08 -0.29 -17.06
C PHE A 26 6.65 -0.36 -15.60
N HIS A 27 6.29 0.81 -15.07
CA HIS A 27 5.72 0.95 -13.74
C HIS A 27 4.35 1.59 -13.83
N LYS A 28 3.28 0.87 -13.47
CA LYS A 28 1.89 1.36 -13.57
C LYS A 28 1.71 2.67 -12.81
N SER A 29 2.35 2.77 -11.64
CA SER A 29 2.35 3.96 -10.79
C SER A 29 3.04 5.19 -11.39
N ARG A 30 3.75 5.05 -12.51
CA ARG A 30 4.46 6.14 -13.19
C ARG A 30 4.03 6.34 -14.63
N VAL A 31 3.44 5.34 -15.26
CA VAL A 31 2.99 5.48 -16.65
C VAL A 31 1.62 6.15 -16.69
N VAL A 32 1.48 7.12 -17.59
CA VAL A 32 0.22 7.78 -17.94
C VAL A 32 -0.10 7.41 -19.39
N TYR A 33 -1.17 6.65 -19.59
CA TYR A 33 -1.56 6.19 -20.92
C TYR A 33 -2.05 7.37 -21.77
N GLY A 34 -1.66 7.40 -23.05
CA GLY A 34 -2.03 8.46 -23.99
C GLY A 34 -1.20 9.73 -23.90
N LEU A 35 -0.35 9.90 -22.88
CA LEU A 35 0.44 11.13 -22.70
C LEU A 35 1.39 11.42 -23.87
N ASP A 36 1.95 10.39 -24.50
CA ASP A 36 2.80 10.53 -25.69
C ASP A 36 2.07 11.19 -26.87
N LYS A 37 0.74 11.03 -26.94
CA LYS A 37 -0.12 11.67 -27.94
C LYS A 37 -0.73 12.98 -27.45
N ALA A 38 -1.15 13.03 -26.18
CA ALA A 38 -1.94 14.13 -25.63
C ALA A 38 -1.12 15.37 -25.24
N HIS A 39 0.21 15.25 -25.04
CA HIS A 39 1.00 16.31 -24.42
C HIS A 39 0.98 17.68 -25.14
N GLN A 40 0.76 17.72 -26.46
CA GLN A 40 0.61 18.97 -27.20
C GLN A 40 -0.77 19.59 -26.99
N ALA A 41 -1.82 18.78 -27.10
CA ALA A 41 -3.20 19.20 -26.86
C ALA A 41 -3.41 19.67 -25.41
N ILE A 42 -2.79 19.00 -24.43
CA ILE A 42 -2.81 19.42 -23.02
C ILE A 42 -2.25 20.83 -22.85
N ARG A 43 -1.10 21.14 -23.49
CA ARG A 43 -0.51 22.49 -23.42
C ARG A 43 -1.35 23.54 -24.14
N ALA A 44 -1.93 23.19 -25.29
CA ALA A 44 -2.74 24.10 -26.08
C ALA A 44 -4.05 24.46 -25.37
N ALA A 45 -4.69 23.48 -24.73
CA ALA A 45 -5.91 23.66 -23.96
C ALA A 45 -5.67 24.18 -22.53
N ASP A 46 -4.42 24.20 -22.07
CA ASP A 46 -4.01 24.38 -20.67
C ASP A 46 -4.90 23.57 -19.71
N LYS A 47 -5.15 22.31 -20.05
CA LYS A 47 -6.04 21.42 -19.32
C LYS A 47 -5.78 19.97 -19.70
N VAL A 48 -5.67 19.10 -18.69
CA VAL A 48 -5.64 17.65 -18.89
C VAL A 48 -6.89 17.02 -18.29
N VAL A 49 -7.53 16.13 -19.05
CA VAL A 49 -8.63 15.29 -18.56
C VAL A 49 -8.09 13.90 -18.28
N ILE A 50 -8.33 13.39 -17.06
CA ILE A 50 -7.85 12.10 -16.60
C ILE A 50 -9.05 11.18 -16.42
N VAL A 51 -9.02 10.05 -17.13
CA VAL A 51 -10.03 8.97 -17.11
C VAL A 51 -9.41 7.67 -16.57
N GLU A 52 -10.22 6.66 -16.30
CA GLU A 52 -9.77 5.40 -15.68
C GLU A 52 -9.22 4.39 -16.68
N GLY A 53 -9.77 4.34 -17.90
CA GLY A 53 -9.47 3.31 -18.89
C GLY A 53 -8.75 3.84 -20.12
N TYR A 54 -7.97 2.97 -20.76
CA TYR A 54 -7.40 3.28 -22.09
C TYR A 54 -8.47 3.34 -23.19
N MET A 55 -9.60 2.65 -23.02
CA MET A 55 -10.73 2.72 -23.96
C MET A 55 -11.36 4.11 -23.99
N ASP A 56 -11.52 4.74 -22.82
CA ASP A 56 -11.99 6.13 -22.68
C ASP A 56 -11.09 7.10 -23.45
N VAL A 57 -9.77 6.96 -23.29
CA VAL A 57 -8.79 7.79 -24.00
C VAL A 57 -8.89 7.58 -25.51
N ILE A 58 -8.98 6.33 -25.96
CA ILE A 58 -9.10 6.02 -27.40
C ILE A 58 -10.38 6.63 -27.96
N ALA A 59 -11.51 6.49 -27.26
CA ALA A 59 -12.79 7.04 -27.69
C ALA A 59 -12.76 8.58 -27.71
N ALA A 60 -12.23 9.21 -26.67
CA ALA A 60 -12.04 10.65 -26.60
C ALA A 60 -11.20 11.17 -27.78
N HIS A 61 -10.04 10.56 -28.04
CA HIS A 61 -9.16 10.96 -29.13
C HIS A 61 -9.83 10.73 -30.50
N GLN A 62 -10.60 9.66 -30.68
CA GLN A 62 -11.38 9.42 -31.90
C GLN A 62 -12.43 10.51 -32.18
N HIS A 63 -12.94 11.16 -31.13
CA HIS A 63 -13.91 12.25 -31.24
C HIS A 63 -13.26 13.65 -31.16
N GLY A 64 -11.92 13.73 -31.23
CA GLY A 64 -11.18 15.00 -31.27
C GLY A 64 -10.78 15.58 -29.90
N PHE A 65 -11.11 14.90 -28.79
CA PHE A 65 -10.68 15.29 -27.45
C PHE A 65 -9.29 14.72 -27.16
N GLU A 66 -8.26 15.40 -27.66
CA GLU A 66 -6.87 14.91 -27.62
C GLU A 66 -6.14 15.18 -26.29
N ASN A 67 -6.71 16.01 -25.40
CA ASN A 67 -6.13 16.32 -24.09
C ASN A 67 -6.50 15.32 -22.98
N VAL A 68 -7.03 14.15 -23.36
CA VAL A 68 -7.45 13.08 -22.44
C VAL A 68 -6.35 12.04 -22.26
N VAL A 69 -6.13 11.60 -21.02
CA VAL A 69 -5.15 10.58 -20.62
C VAL A 69 -5.73 9.64 -19.56
N ALA A 70 -5.13 8.46 -19.35
CA ALA A 70 -5.61 7.51 -18.35
C ALA A 70 -4.55 7.05 -17.33
N CYS A 71 -4.99 6.78 -16.11
CA CYS A 71 -4.24 5.97 -15.15
C CYS A 71 -4.43 4.48 -15.46
N MET A 72 -3.39 3.65 -15.33
CA MET A 72 -3.44 2.24 -15.79
C MET A 72 -3.93 1.28 -14.70
N GLY A 73 -5.18 1.44 -14.25
CA GLY A 73 -5.78 0.57 -13.23
C GLY A 73 -5.22 0.76 -11.82
N THR A 74 -4.78 1.98 -11.51
CA THR A 74 -4.31 2.38 -10.18
C THR A 74 -5.00 3.69 -9.79
N ALA A 75 -5.16 3.92 -8.49
CA ALA A 75 -5.45 5.27 -8.00
C ALA A 75 -4.40 6.25 -8.56
N LEU A 76 -4.85 7.47 -8.89
CA LEU A 76 -3.98 8.51 -9.44
C LEU A 76 -2.78 8.74 -8.53
N THR A 77 -1.56 8.59 -9.07
CA THR A 77 -0.35 8.68 -8.26
C THR A 77 0.31 10.06 -8.31
N PRO A 78 1.09 10.42 -7.29
CA PRO A 78 1.93 11.62 -7.34
C PRO A 78 2.96 11.63 -8.48
N ASP A 79 3.51 10.48 -8.87
CA ASP A 79 4.46 10.40 -9.98
C ASP A 79 3.79 10.70 -11.32
N GLN A 80 2.55 10.24 -11.52
CA GLN A 80 1.75 10.54 -12.71
C GLN A 80 1.38 12.02 -12.75
N LEU A 81 0.91 12.56 -11.63
CA LEU A 81 0.56 13.97 -11.53
C LEU A 81 1.76 14.89 -11.78
N ARG A 82 2.92 14.61 -11.18
CA ARG A 82 4.16 15.38 -11.44
C ARG A 82 4.55 15.37 -12.92
N GLN A 83 4.27 14.30 -13.64
CA GLN A 83 4.57 14.23 -15.07
C GLN A 83 3.65 15.11 -15.90
N LEU A 84 2.37 15.17 -15.52
CA LEU A 84 1.35 15.99 -16.14
C LEU A 84 1.51 17.49 -15.79
N GLN A 85 1.97 17.81 -14.58
CA GLN A 85 2.30 19.18 -14.14
C GLN A 85 3.35 19.89 -15.01
N ARG A 86 4.09 19.16 -15.86
CA ARG A 86 5.00 19.75 -16.85
C ARG A 86 4.28 20.42 -18.03
N TYR A 87 2.97 20.19 -18.15
CA TYR A 87 2.17 20.60 -19.29
C TYR A 87 1.03 21.55 -18.92
N THR A 88 0.44 21.38 -17.74
CA THR A 88 -0.62 22.24 -17.22
C THR A 88 -0.73 22.10 -15.70
N ASP A 89 -1.32 23.12 -15.06
CA ASP A 89 -1.73 23.07 -13.66
C ASP A 89 -3.24 22.75 -13.52
N GLN A 90 -3.99 22.58 -14.62
CA GLN A 90 -5.44 22.33 -14.61
C GLN A 90 -5.74 20.84 -14.86
N PHE A 91 -6.21 20.16 -13.82
CA PHE A 91 -6.46 18.72 -13.82
C PHE A 91 -7.94 18.44 -13.67
N VAL A 92 -8.56 17.84 -14.68
CA VAL A 92 -9.96 17.44 -14.65
C VAL A 92 -10.03 15.92 -14.50
N LEU A 93 -10.73 15.44 -13.48
CA LEU A 93 -10.93 14.01 -13.23
C LEU A 93 -12.33 13.63 -13.72
N ALA A 94 -12.39 12.78 -14.73
CA ALA A 94 -13.62 12.19 -15.25
C ALA A 94 -13.61 10.70 -14.92
N LEU A 95 -14.16 10.37 -13.75
CA LEU A 95 -14.17 9.03 -13.18
C LEU A 95 -15.56 8.40 -13.38
N ASP A 96 -15.62 7.07 -13.43
CA ASP A 96 -16.88 6.38 -13.67
C ASP A 96 -17.87 6.65 -12.54
N ALA A 97 -19.17 6.70 -12.88
CA ALA A 97 -20.22 6.89 -11.88
C ALA A 97 -20.28 5.74 -10.86
N ASP A 98 -19.78 4.55 -11.24
CA ASP A 98 -19.99 3.29 -10.52
C ASP A 98 -18.74 2.79 -9.75
N THR A 99 -17.54 3.35 -9.98
CA THR A 99 -16.27 2.74 -9.49
C THR A 99 -15.92 3.01 -8.03
N ALA A 100 -16.60 3.91 -7.33
CA ALA A 100 -16.31 4.13 -5.92
C ALA A 100 -17.37 5.02 -5.31
N GLY A 101 -18.08 4.54 -4.29
CA GLY A 101 -18.90 5.43 -3.44
C GLY A 101 -18.09 6.69 -3.12
N GLN A 102 -18.70 7.87 -3.21
CA GLN A 102 -18.05 9.19 -3.24
C GLN A 102 -16.82 9.31 -2.30
N GLN A 103 -16.86 8.64 -1.14
CA GLN A 103 -15.77 8.51 -0.19
C GLN A 103 -14.48 7.81 -0.69
N ALA A 104 -14.55 6.76 -1.51
CA ALA A 104 -13.37 6.06 -2.02
C ALA A 104 -12.64 6.91 -3.09
N THR A 105 -13.39 7.60 -3.95
CA THR A 105 -12.88 8.65 -4.84
C THR A 105 -12.22 9.76 -4.05
N VAL A 106 -12.89 10.26 -3.01
CA VAL A 106 -12.36 11.24 -2.04
C VAL A 106 -11.06 10.74 -1.37
N ARG A 107 -10.97 9.49 -0.96
CA ARG A 107 -9.76 8.96 -0.30
C ARG A 107 -8.59 8.82 -1.27
N GLY A 108 -8.83 8.29 -2.47
CA GLY A 108 -7.82 8.17 -3.52
C GLY A 108 -7.29 9.53 -3.96
N LEU A 109 -8.20 10.50 -4.10
CA LEU A 109 -7.86 11.85 -4.48
C LEU A 109 -7.15 12.63 -3.36
N ASN A 110 -7.54 12.41 -2.10
CA ASN A 110 -6.79 12.90 -0.95
C ASN A 110 -5.35 12.39 -0.94
N GLN A 111 -5.13 11.11 -1.24
CA GLN A 111 -3.79 10.52 -1.30
C GLN A 111 -2.96 11.06 -2.46
N ALA A 112 -3.57 11.22 -3.63
CA ALA A 112 -2.96 11.83 -4.81
C ALA A 112 -2.57 13.30 -4.52
N ARG A 113 -3.50 14.06 -3.92
CA ARG A 113 -3.31 15.46 -3.54
C ARG A 113 -2.22 15.66 -2.48
N GLN A 114 -2.20 14.81 -1.44
CA GLN A 114 -1.17 14.86 -0.39
C GLN A 114 0.25 14.62 -0.91
N ALA A 115 0.37 14.01 -2.09
CA ALA A 115 1.66 13.65 -2.66
C ALA A 115 2.07 14.53 -3.86
N LEU A 116 1.20 15.47 -4.27
CA LEU A 116 1.57 16.58 -5.13
C LEU A 116 2.59 17.49 -4.43
N THR A 117 3.65 17.83 -5.15
CA THR A 117 4.75 18.63 -4.63
C THR A 117 4.27 20.06 -4.41
N ARG A 118 4.38 20.54 -3.17
CA ARG A 118 4.23 21.97 -2.87
C ARG A 118 5.38 22.72 -3.51
N VAL A 119 5.07 23.71 -4.32
CA VAL A 119 6.06 24.60 -4.93
C VAL A 119 6.21 25.80 -4.01
N SER A 120 7.45 26.09 -3.60
CA SER A 120 7.77 27.33 -2.89
C SER A 120 7.76 28.49 -3.90
N LYS A 121 6.67 29.24 -3.99
CA LYS A 121 6.61 30.45 -4.80
C LYS A 121 7.10 31.65 -3.98
N PRO A 122 8.01 32.49 -4.51
CA PRO A 122 8.37 33.75 -3.88
C PRO A 122 7.20 34.74 -4.01
N THR A 123 6.51 35.00 -2.90
CA THR A 123 5.44 35.98 -2.79
C THR A 123 5.98 37.27 -2.15
N LEU A 124 5.64 38.43 -2.73
CA LEU A 124 5.98 39.74 -2.16
C LEU A 124 4.97 40.09 -1.06
N THR A 125 5.46 40.28 0.16
CA THR A 125 4.64 40.80 1.27
C THR A 125 4.40 42.31 1.10
N PRO A 126 3.33 42.88 1.69
CA PRO A 126 3.06 44.32 1.67
C PRO A 126 4.20 45.21 2.20
N GLY A 127 5.16 44.63 2.94
CA GLY A 127 6.38 45.29 3.40
C GLY A 127 7.61 45.10 2.49
N GLY A 128 7.43 44.62 1.25
CA GLY A 128 8.51 44.46 0.26
C GLY A 128 9.45 43.28 0.49
N ARG A 129 9.16 42.39 1.45
CA ARG A 129 9.95 41.17 1.70
C ARG A 129 9.44 40.01 0.85
N VAL A 130 10.36 39.25 0.26
CA VAL A 130 10.07 38.01 -0.45
C VAL A 130 9.88 36.88 0.57
N ARG A 131 8.69 36.29 0.59
CA ARG A 131 8.35 35.11 1.39
C ARG A 131 8.23 33.91 0.46
N LEU A 132 8.87 32.81 0.79
CA LEU A 132 8.63 31.53 0.10
C LEU A 132 7.37 30.90 0.68
N GLU A 133 6.32 30.83 -0.13
CA GLU A 133 5.06 30.18 0.21
C GLU A 133 4.96 28.83 -0.47
N GLU A 134 4.81 27.77 0.32
CA GLU A 134 4.51 26.43 -0.17
C GLU A 134 3.04 26.39 -0.63
N ARG A 135 2.79 26.34 -1.95
CA ARG A 135 1.45 26.15 -2.53
C ARG A 135 1.39 24.87 -3.37
N LEU A 136 0.25 24.19 -3.37
CA LEU A 136 -0.10 23.22 -4.41
C LEU A 136 -0.20 23.98 -5.73
N ASN A 137 0.66 23.70 -6.70
CA ASN A 137 0.55 24.27 -8.05
C ASN A 137 -0.27 23.32 -8.92
N ALA A 138 -1.50 23.04 -8.51
CA ALA A 138 -2.42 22.17 -9.23
C ALA A 138 -3.86 22.50 -8.83
N ASN A 139 -4.67 22.83 -9.82
CA ASN A 139 -6.10 23.01 -9.70
C ASN A 139 -6.77 21.70 -10.10
N LEU A 140 -7.47 21.08 -9.15
CA LEU A 140 -8.15 19.81 -9.35
C LEU A 140 -9.65 20.06 -9.51
N PHE A 141 -10.22 19.49 -10.56
CA PHE A 141 -11.64 19.53 -10.88
C PHE A 141 -12.17 18.11 -11.02
N ILE A 142 -13.46 17.93 -10.77
CA ILE A 142 -14.18 16.67 -10.95
C ILE A 142 -15.33 16.88 -11.93
N VAL A 143 -15.42 15.98 -12.91
CA VAL A 143 -16.62 15.80 -13.72
C VAL A 143 -17.51 14.81 -13.00
N SER A 144 -18.77 15.20 -12.79
CA SER A 144 -19.81 14.29 -12.31
C SER A 144 -20.46 13.62 -13.51
N MET A 145 -20.16 12.34 -13.70
CA MET A 145 -20.73 11.56 -14.80
C MET A 145 -22.22 11.27 -14.56
N PRO A 146 -23.05 11.22 -15.61
CA PRO A 146 -24.42 10.72 -15.48
C PRO A 146 -24.45 9.30 -14.92
N SER A 147 -25.45 8.97 -14.08
CA SER A 147 -25.55 7.64 -13.47
C SER A 147 -25.49 6.51 -14.48
N GLY A 148 -24.66 5.50 -14.19
CA GLY A 148 -24.47 4.31 -15.01
C GLY A 148 -23.81 4.56 -16.37
N ARG A 149 -23.11 5.69 -16.54
CA ARG A 149 -22.33 5.99 -17.75
C ARG A 149 -20.86 6.22 -17.41
N ASP A 150 -19.98 5.73 -18.27
CA ASP A 150 -18.54 5.98 -18.25
C ASP A 150 -18.14 7.04 -19.30
N PRO A 151 -16.89 7.55 -19.28
CA PRO A 151 -16.41 8.52 -20.25
C PRO A 151 -16.53 8.03 -21.70
N ASP A 152 -16.20 6.76 -21.95
CA ASP A 152 -16.35 6.13 -23.27
C ASP A 152 -17.78 6.23 -23.81
N ASP A 153 -18.78 5.82 -23.03
CA ASP A 153 -20.20 5.85 -23.38
C ASP A 153 -20.69 7.27 -23.66
N VAL A 154 -20.33 8.23 -22.81
CA VAL A 154 -20.73 9.63 -22.98
C VAL A 154 -20.11 10.21 -24.25
N VAL A 155 -18.81 10.03 -24.45
CA VAL A 155 -18.11 10.54 -25.64
C VAL A 155 -18.69 9.95 -26.92
N ARG A 156 -18.96 8.63 -26.96
CA ARG A 156 -19.48 7.98 -28.17
C ARG A 156 -20.93 8.37 -28.48
N GLN A 157 -21.77 8.51 -27.45
CA GLN A 157 -23.20 8.79 -27.65
C GLN A 157 -23.46 10.27 -27.88
N ASP A 158 -22.78 11.14 -27.13
CA ASP A 158 -22.98 12.57 -27.16
C ASP A 158 -21.67 13.34 -26.85
N PRO A 159 -20.83 13.57 -27.88
CA PRO A 159 -19.61 14.37 -27.76
C PRO A 159 -19.85 15.77 -27.21
N THR A 160 -21.01 16.37 -27.49
CA THR A 160 -21.33 17.73 -27.03
C THR A 160 -21.65 17.76 -25.54
N LEU A 161 -22.28 16.70 -25.02
CA LEU A 161 -22.45 16.52 -23.59
C LEU A 161 -21.10 16.32 -22.88
N TRP A 162 -20.18 15.55 -23.47
CA TRP A 162 -18.83 15.39 -22.91
C TRP A 162 -18.10 16.74 -22.77
N GLU A 163 -18.09 17.54 -23.84
CA GLU A 163 -17.48 18.87 -23.84
C GLU A 163 -18.06 19.74 -22.73
N LYS A 164 -19.40 19.80 -22.65
CA LYS A 164 -20.09 20.55 -21.61
C LYS A 164 -19.76 20.05 -20.20
N LEU A 165 -19.71 18.74 -19.98
CA LEU A 165 -19.37 18.16 -18.68
C LEU A 165 -17.94 18.52 -18.23
N VAL A 166 -16.98 18.55 -19.17
CA VAL A 166 -15.59 18.95 -18.90
C VAL A 166 -15.47 20.47 -18.67
N GLU A 167 -16.31 21.28 -19.31
CA GLU A 167 -16.40 22.73 -19.06
C GLU A 167 -17.03 23.03 -17.70
N ASP A 168 -18.11 22.34 -17.36
CA ASP A 168 -18.85 22.47 -16.10
C ASP A 168 -18.19 21.71 -14.93
N ALA A 169 -16.99 21.17 -15.13
CA ALA A 169 -16.24 20.43 -14.12
C ALA A 169 -16.06 21.28 -12.85
N GLN A 170 -16.45 20.72 -11.71
CA GLN A 170 -16.49 21.47 -10.47
C GLN A 170 -15.14 21.42 -9.74
N PRO A 171 -14.72 22.51 -9.07
CA PRO A 171 -13.52 22.46 -8.24
C PRO A 171 -13.64 21.37 -7.18
N LEU A 172 -12.52 20.73 -6.89
CA LEU A 172 -12.49 19.58 -5.99
C LEU A 172 -13.11 19.91 -4.62
N VAL A 173 -12.77 21.06 -4.06
CA VAL A 173 -13.27 21.46 -2.73
C VAL A 173 -14.79 21.54 -2.75
N ASP A 174 -15.40 22.11 -3.79
CA ASP A 174 -16.87 22.19 -3.91
C ASP A 174 -17.52 20.82 -3.98
N PHE A 175 -16.92 19.88 -4.71
CA PHE A 175 -17.38 18.49 -4.71
C PHE A 175 -17.36 17.88 -3.30
N TYR A 176 -16.27 18.06 -2.54
CA TYR A 176 -16.19 17.57 -1.16
C TYR A 176 -17.28 18.15 -0.25
N PHE A 177 -17.62 19.43 -0.42
CA PHE A 177 -18.72 20.03 0.35
C PHE A 177 -20.05 19.32 0.10
N GLN A 178 -20.33 18.95 -1.16
CA GLN A 178 -21.54 18.21 -1.52
C GLN A 178 -21.53 16.81 -0.90
N VAL A 179 -20.42 16.08 -1.00
CA VAL A 179 -20.26 14.74 -0.40
C VAL A 179 -20.50 14.78 1.10
N ILE A 180 -19.83 15.70 1.82
CA ILE A 180 -19.93 15.85 3.27
C ILE A 180 -21.35 16.20 3.71
N ALA A 181 -22.07 17.03 2.94
CA ALA A 181 -23.44 17.38 3.20
C ALA A 181 -24.42 16.20 3.07
N THR A 182 -24.10 15.21 2.24
CA THR A 182 -24.89 13.97 2.12
C THR A 182 -24.51 12.90 3.15
N GLN A 183 -23.25 12.90 3.60
CA GLN A 183 -22.70 11.85 4.47
C GLN A 183 -23.02 12.05 5.95
N TYR A 184 -23.13 13.29 6.41
CA TYR A 184 -23.31 13.60 7.84
C TYR A 184 -24.61 14.35 8.09
N ASP A 185 -25.25 14.06 9.23
CA ASP A 185 -26.32 14.91 9.72
C ASP A 185 -25.74 16.21 10.30
N LEU A 186 -25.72 17.24 9.46
CA LEU A 186 -25.23 18.57 9.79
C LEU A 186 -26.12 19.33 10.79
N GLN A 187 -27.26 18.78 11.22
CA GLN A 187 -28.05 19.33 12.31
C GLN A 187 -27.51 18.93 13.69
N THR A 188 -26.72 17.85 13.76
CA THR A 188 -26.17 17.34 15.02
C THR A 188 -24.78 17.91 15.33
N ALA A 189 -24.46 18.09 16.62
CA ALA A 189 -23.12 18.52 17.03
C ALA A 189 -22.02 17.57 16.54
N GLN A 190 -22.29 16.26 16.53
CA GLN A 190 -21.36 15.25 16.02
C GLN A 190 -21.13 15.39 14.52
N GLY A 191 -22.19 15.52 13.71
CA GLY A 191 -22.08 15.67 12.26
C GLY A 191 -21.36 16.97 11.86
N LYS A 192 -21.65 18.08 12.53
CA LYS A 192 -20.92 19.35 12.35
C LYS A 192 -19.43 19.20 12.68
N GLY A 193 -19.11 18.53 13.80
CA GLY A 193 -17.73 18.25 14.20
C GLY A 193 -16.98 17.39 13.18
N ALA A 194 -17.63 16.35 12.66
CA ALA A 194 -17.08 15.48 11.63
C ALA A 194 -16.82 16.25 10.32
N ALA A 195 -17.79 17.03 9.85
CA ALA A 195 -17.67 17.87 8.66
C ALA A 195 -16.48 18.83 8.74
N VAL A 196 -16.32 19.54 9.88
CA VAL A 196 -15.17 20.42 10.11
C VAL A 196 -13.86 19.64 10.14
N SER A 197 -13.84 18.45 10.77
CA SER A 197 -12.63 17.63 10.84
C SER A 197 -12.16 17.15 9.47
N GLU A 198 -13.08 16.91 8.52
CA GLU A 198 -12.73 16.48 7.16
C GLU A 198 -12.40 17.64 6.21
N LEU A 199 -13.17 18.74 6.27
CA LEU A 199 -13.01 19.88 5.36
C LEU A 199 -11.90 20.84 5.78
N ALA A 200 -11.65 21.03 7.09
CA ALA A 200 -10.65 21.99 7.55
C ALA A 200 -9.22 21.72 7.03
N PRO A 201 -8.73 20.46 6.96
CA PRO A 201 -7.45 20.15 6.32
C PRO A 201 -7.40 20.48 4.82
N LEU A 202 -8.51 20.33 4.09
CA LEU A 202 -8.60 20.64 2.67
C LEU A 202 -8.50 22.15 2.44
N ILE A 203 -9.28 22.91 3.20
CA ILE A 203 -9.28 24.37 3.14
C ILE A 203 -7.89 24.90 3.53
N ALA A 204 -7.25 24.34 4.57
CA ALA A 204 -5.95 24.80 5.05
C ALA A 204 -4.81 24.64 4.02
N GLU A 205 -4.99 23.78 3.02
CA GLU A 205 -4.01 23.57 1.96
C GLU A 205 -4.22 24.47 0.74
N LEU A 206 -5.37 25.15 0.63
CA LEU A 206 -5.57 26.20 -0.37
C LEU A 206 -4.53 27.27 -0.10
N GLY A 207 -3.67 27.55 -1.07
CA GLY A 207 -2.56 28.46 -0.86
C GLY A 207 -3.01 29.90 -0.62
N ASP A 208 -4.20 30.24 -1.12
CA ASP A 208 -4.73 31.59 -1.19
C ASP A 208 -5.62 31.98 -0.02
N GLU A 209 -5.30 33.10 0.63
CA GLU A 209 -6.03 33.57 1.80
C GLU A 209 -7.49 33.93 1.46
N ILE A 210 -7.74 34.41 0.24
CA ILE A 210 -9.10 34.76 -0.21
C ILE A 210 -9.89 33.49 -0.50
N GLU A 211 -9.30 32.51 -1.19
CA GLU A 211 -9.94 31.19 -1.39
C GLU A 211 -10.22 30.48 -0.07
N GLN A 212 -9.26 30.48 0.86
CA GLN A 212 -9.46 29.94 2.20
C GLN A 212 -10.64 30.60 2.89
N GLN A 213 -10.69 31.93 2.87
CA GLN A 213 -11.77 32.69 3.49
C GLN A 213 -13.12 32.39 2.84
N HIS A 214 -13.17 32.26 1.50
CA HIS A 214 -14.37 31.87 0.77
C HIS A 214 -14.93 30.52 1.25
N TYR A 215 -14.08 29.49 1.35
CA TYR A 215 -14.53 28.17 1.81
C TYR A 215 -14.80 28.10 3.31
N ILE A 216 -14.11 28.89 4.15
CA ILE A 216 -14.47 29.06 5.57
C ILE A 216 -15.88 29.63 5.69
N GLN A 217 -16.20 30.66 4.91
CA GLN A 217 -17.53 31.26 4.86
C GLN A 217 -18.60 30.27 4.37
N GLN A 218 -18.29 29.50 3.33
CA GLN A 218 -19.18 28.46 2.83
C GLN A 218 -19.46 27.39 3.90
N LEU A 219 -18.41 26.94 4.60
CA LEU A 219 -18.55 25.95 5.67
C LEU A 219 -19.36 26.50 6.84
N SER A 220 -19.09 27.74 7.23
CA SER A 220 -19.85 28.45 8.28
C SER A 220 -21.34 28.47 7.97
N ARG A 221 -21.72 28.83 6.74
CA ARG A 221 -23.13 28.83 6.30
C ARG A 221 -23.74 27.43 6.29
N LEU A 222 -22.98 26.44 5.83
CA LEU A 222 -23.44 25.06 5.68
C LEU A 222 -23.76 24.40 7.04
N ILE A 223 -22.93 24.63 8.06
CA ILE A 223 -23.08 23.97 9.37
C ILE A 223 -23.61 24.90 10.48
N HIS A 224 -23.86 26.17 10.17
CA HIS A 224 -24.28 27.21 11.11
C HIS A 224 -23.36 27.32 12.34
N ILE A 225 -22.06 27.42 12.09
CA ILE A 225 -21.04 27.71 13.11
C ILE A 225 -20.31 28.98 12.71
N GLU A 226 -19.93 29.80 13.68
CA GLU A 226 -19.22 31.05 13.46
C GLU A 226 -17.91 30.85 12.69
N GLU A 227 -17.63 31.76 11.74
CA GLU A 227 -16.42 31.72 10.90
C GLU A 227 -15.14 31.69 11.71
N THR A 228 -15.03 32.45 12.80
CA THR A 228 -13.79 32.52 13.60
C THR A 228 -13.44 31.17 14.24
N THR A 229 -14.45 30.41 14.67
CA THR A 229 -14.29 29.06 15.22
C THR A 229 -13.74 28.10 14.15
N ILE A 230 -14.29 28.17 12.93
CA ILE A 230 -13.86 27.34 11.80
C ILE A 230 -12.45 27.75 11.36
N ALA A 231 -12.17 29.04 11.25
CA ALA A 231 -10.86 29.58 10.91
C ALA A 231 -9.78 29.09 11.88
N GLY A 232 -10.07 29.06 13.19
CA GLY A 232 -9.16 28.49 14.19
C GLY A 232 -8.83 27.01 13.95
N ARG A 233 -9.83 26.21 13.52
CA ARG A 233 -9.64 24.79 13.18
C ARG A 233 -8.83 24.62 11.89
N VAL A 234 -9.10 25.42 10.86
CA VAL A 234 -8.33 25.44 9.61
C VAL A 234 -6.86 25.77 9.88
N GLN A 235 -6.58 26.80 10.68
CA GLN A 235 -5.21 27.16 11.05
C GLN A 235 -4.50 26.05 11.84
N ALA A 236 -5.20 25.38 12.77
CA ALA A 236 -4.65 24.25 13.51
C ALA A 236 -4.32 23.05 12.59
N ALA A 237 -5.20 22.74 11.63
CA ALA A 237 -4.97 21.71 10.62
C ALA A 237 -3.74 22.04 9.75
N GLY A 238 -3.64 23.29 9.26
CA GLY A 238 -2.48 23.76 8.47
C GLY A 238 -1.15 23.66 9.21
N LYS A 239 -1.11 23.99 10.51
CA LYS A 239 0.09 23.81 11.36
C LYS A 239 0.50 22.35 11.45
N THR A 240 -0.46 21.44 11.61
CA THR A 240 -0.23 20.00 11.72
C THR A 240 0.33 19.43 10.41
N LEU A 241 -0.24 19.84 9.27
CA LEU A 241 0.21 19.44 7.93
C LEU A 241 1.65 19.91 7.64
N ARG A 242 2.00 21.15 8.02
CA ARG A 242 3.36 21.69 7.87
C ARG A 242 4.37 20.95 8.76
N ALA A 243 4.00 20.62 10.01
CA ALA A 243 4.86 19.86 10.91
C ALA A 243 5.14 18.43 10.40
N ALA A 244 4.13 17.76 9.85
CA ALA A 244 4.28 16.44 9.24
C ALA A 244 5.18 16.48 7.98
N SER A 245 5.06 17.53 7.18
CA SER A 245 5.86 17.71 5.96
C SER A 245 7.35 17.94 6.27
N ARG A 246 7.66 18.75 7.30
CA ARG A 246 9.04 19.00 7.75
C ARG A 246 9.73 17.76 8.32
N ARG A 247 9.00 16.88 9.01
CA ARG A 247 9.54 15.59 9.49
C ARG A 247 9.95 14.68 8.34
N LYS A 248 9.11 14.58 7.30
CA LYS A 248 9.42 13.78 6.09
C LYS A 248 10.62 14.30 5.29
N GLN A 249 10.85 15.62 5.27
CA GLN A 249 12.03 16.21 4.61
C GLN A 249 13.33 15.99 5.40
N ASN A 250 13.28 16.00 6.74
CA ASN A 250 14.46 15.74 7.58
C ASN A 250 14.87 14.26 7.65
N GLU A 251 14.00 13.33 7.23
CA GLU A 251 14.28 11.89 7.19
C GLU A 251 14.94 11.42 5.87
N GLN A 252 15.19 12.33 4.91
CA GLN A 252 16.06 12.04 3.76
C GLN A 252 17.52 12.33 4.12
N PRO A 253 18.46 11.37 4.04
CA PRO A 253 19.83 11.57 4.48
C PRO A 253 20.57 12.55 3.56
N GLN A 254 20.85 13.74 4.10
CA GLN A 254 21.81 14.69 3.53
C GLN A 254 23.22 14.09 3.64
N ASN A 255 23.72 13.53 2.55
CA ASN A 255 25.13 13.19 2.45
C ASN A 255 25.90 14.43 1.98
N ARG A 256 26.37 15.29 2.89
CA ARG A 256 27.46 16.24 2.67
C ARG A 256 27.97 16.88 3.96
N ALA A 257 29.31 17.03 3.98
CA ALA A 257 30.16 17.74 4.93
C ALA A 257 30.64 16.94 6.16
N LEU A 258 31.81 16.33 5.97
CA LEU A 258 32.82 16.05 7.00
C LEU A 258 33.19 17.35 7.75
N GLY A 259 33.34 17.25 9.07
CA GLY A 259 33.87 18.32 9.92
C GLY A 259 34.01 17.85 11.37
N ASP A 260 35.25 17.48 11.72
CA ASP A 260 35.92 17.39 13.02
C ASP A 260 35.14 17.52 14.35
N GLY A 261 35.51 16.64 15.29
CA GLY A 261 35.90 17.10 16.63
C GLY A 261 35.18 16.48 17.84
N ALA A 262 35.97 15.71 18.60
CA ALA A 262 36.02 15.63 20.07
C ALA A 262 35.00 14.76 20.86
N ASP A 263 35.57 13.67 21.40
CA ASP A 263 35.49 13.15 22.77
C ASP A 263 34.51 13.79 23.78
N THR A 264 33.74 12.97 24.49
CA THR A 264 34.00 12.63 25.91
C THR A 264 33.03 11.58 26.45
N ALA A 265 33.57 10.77 27.36
CA ALA A 265 32.95 9.62 28.02
C ALA A 265 31.85 10.00 29.03
N HIS A 266 30.95 9.07 29.35
CA HIS A 266 30.72 8.65 30.74
C HIS A 266 29.98 7.30 30.84
N GLN A 267 30.45 6.54 31.83
CA GLN A 267 30.10 5.19 32.24
C GLN A 267 28.83 5.13 33.13
N GLY A 268 28.27 3.92 33.25
CA GLY A 268 27.38 3.49 34.35
C GLY A 268 26.21 2.66 33.81
N GLN A 269 26.26 1.31 33.77
CA GLN A 269 26.02 0.36 34.90
C GLN A 269 24.74 0.74 35.69
N SER A 270 23.79 -0.13 36.02
CA SER A 270 23.77 -1.59 36.24
C SER A 270 22.28 -1.98 36.41
N SER A 271 21.79 -3.08 35.81
CA SER A 271 21.55 -4.39 36.48
C SER A 271 20.12 -4.63 36.99
N ALA A 272 19.62 -5.81 36.59
CA ALA A 272 18.87 -6.82 37.38
C ALA A 272 17.49 -6.44 37.93
N MET A 273 16.46 -7.31 38.00
CA MET A 273 16.22 -8.71 37.65
C MET A 273 14.68 -8.94 37.71
N PRO A 274 14.15 -10.04 37.16
CA PRO A 274 12.72 -10.44 37.14
C PRO A 274 12.41 -11.31 38.40
N PRO A 275 11.32 -12.13 38.56
CA PRO A 275 10.33 -12.66 37.60
C PRO A 275 8.86 -12.69 38.13
N SER A 276 7.84 -13.19 37.41
CA SER A 276 7.39 -14.59 37.50
C SER A 276 6.12 -14.86 36.67
N ARG A 277 6.16 -15.95 35.88
CA ARG A 277 5.17 -17.03 35.62
C ARG A 277 3.68 -16.77 35.86
N TRP A 278 2.86 -17.14 34.88
CA TRP A 278 1.67 -18.02 35.06
C TRP A 278 1.43 -18.90 33.83
N ARG A 279 0.76 -20.03 34.06
CA ARG A 279 0.70 -21.28 33.29
C ARG A 279 -0.69 -21.40 32.64
N ALA A 280 -0.74 -21.97 31.44
CA ALA A 280 -1.93 -22.23 30.63
C ALA A 280 -2.66 -23.52 31.04
N GLU A 281 -3.98 -23.54 30.83
CA GLU A 281 -4.80 -24.73 30.63
C GLU A 281 -5.86 -24.42 29.55
N GLY A 282 -5.95 -25.27 28.53
CA GLY A 282 -7.10 -25.37 27.62
C GLY A 282 -7.84 -26.68 27.83
N PRO A 283 -8.91 -26.96 27.07
CA PRO A 283 -9.43 -28.32 26.95
C PRO A 283 -9.53 -28.86 25.50
N GLN A 284 -9.14 -30.14 25.41
CA GLN A 284 -9.41 -31.24 24.47
C GLN A 284 -10.92 -31.56 24.37
N ASP A 285 -11.54 -32.34 23.46
CA ASP A 285 -11.22 -33.30 22.36
C ASP A 285 -12.53 -33.50 21.55
N ALA A 286 -12.47 -34.07 20.33
CA ALA A 286 -13.34 -35.20 19.87
C ALA A 286 -13.14 -35.60 18.39
N ASP A 287 -13.07 -36.92 18.19
CA ASP A 287 -12.79 -37.76 17.00
C ASP A 287 -13.83 -37.76 15.86
N ILE A 288 -13.40 -38.05 14.60
CA ILE A 288 -14.12 -38.90 13.60
C ILE A 288 -13.11 -39.60 12.63
N PRO A 289 -13.24 -40.90 12.28
CA PRO A 289 -12.26 -41.69 11.48
C PRO A 289 -12.70 -42.07 10.03
N TYR A 290 -11.82 -42.82 9.34
CA TYR A 290 -11.85 -43.49 7.99
C TYR A 290 -11.19 -42.69 6.84
N GLY A 291 -10.36 -43.24 5.94
CA GLY A 291 -9.90 -44.60 5.61
C GLY A 291 -9.26 -44.53 4.22
N LEU A 292 -8.08 -45.11 4.04
CA LEU A 292 -7.26 -45.14 2.81
C LEU A 292 -7.80 -46.14 1.78
N ASP A 293 -7.53 -45.92 0.49
CA ASP A 293 -7.09 -46.97 -0.44
C ASP A 293 -6.46 -46.36 -1.73
N GLU A 294 -5.15 -46.60 -1.85
CA GLU A 294 -4.32 -47.00 -3.00
C GLU A 294 -4.64 -46.56 -4.45
N ALA A 295 -3.63 -45.97 -5.12
CA ALA A 295 -3.10 -46.49 -6.39
C ALA A 295 -1.78 -45.81 -6.79
N GLU A 296 -0.74 -46.63 -6.96
CA GLU A 296 0.61 -46.35 -7.44
C GLU A 296 0.70 -46.09 -8.97
N ASP A 297 1.91 -45.67 -9.36
CA ASP A 297 2.57 -45.82 -10.67
C ASP A 297 2.29 -44.81 -11.80
N ALA A 298 3.28 -43.95 -12.05
CA ALA A 298 4.19 -44.13 -13.19
C ALA A 298 5.27 -43.03 -13.25
N ALA A 299 6.53 -43.42 -13.07
CA ALA A 299 7.71 -42.63 -13.39
C ALA A 299 8.05 -42.71 -14.89
N ALA A 300 8.43 -41.59 -15.51
CA ALA A 300 9.23 -41.58 -16.75
C ALA A 300 9.98 -40.25 -16.98
N SER A 301 11.24 -40.22 -16.53
CA SER A 301 12.45 -39.89 -17.32
C SER A 301 12.39 -38.72 -18.31
N TRP A 302 13.09 -37.61 -18.02
CA TRP A 302 13.87 -36.83 -19.02
C TRP A 302 15.17 -36.31 -18.38
N ASP A 303 16.28 -37.00 -18.66
CA ASP A 303 17.64 -36.48 -18.58
C ASP A 303 17.88 -35.45 -19.70
N HIS A 304 18.50 -34.31 -19.40
CA HIS A 304 19.51 -33.61 -20.22
C HIS A 304 19.96 -32.30 -19.52
N VAL A 305 21.08 -32.36 -18.80
CA VAL A 305 21.82 -31.18 -18.31
C VAL A 305 23.10 -31.02 -19.12
N ALA A 306 23.30 -29.84 -19.71
CA ALA A 306 24.57 -29.44 -20.34
C ALA A 306 25.49 -28.78 -19.29
N PRO A 307 26.83 -28.97 -19.36
CA PRO A 307 27.75 -28.61 -18.28
C PRO A 307 28.18 -27.14 -18.30
N VAL A 308 28.31 -26.53 -17.10
CA VAL A 308 28.91 -25.22 -16.86
C VAL A 308 30.42 -25.36 -16.63
N ALA A 309 31.22 -24.50 -17.26
CA ALA A 309 32.69 -24.49 -17.23
C ALA A 309 33.28 -23.89 -15.92
N PRO A 310 34.56 -24.21 -15.56
CA PRO A 310 35.10 -23.98 -14.23
C PRO A 310 35.75 -22.60 -14.01
N SER A 311 35.69 -22.15 -12.76
CA SER A 311 36.24 -20.90 -12.21
C SER A 311 37.77 -20.90 -12.07
N ARG A 312 38.40 -19.72 -12.09
CA ARG A 312 39.76 -19.48 -11.54
C ARG A 312 39.71 -18.59 -10.28
N PRO A 313 40.65 -18.76 -9.33
CA PRO A 313 40.54 -18.22 -7.96
C PRO A 313 41.35 -16.93 -7.75
N GLY A 314 40.98 -16.15 -6.72
CA GLY A 314 41.90 -15.24 -6.04
C GLY A 314 41.39 -13.81 -5.83
N GLY A 315 40.92 -13.53 -4.61
CA GLY A 315 40.62 -12.16 -4.14
C GLY A 315 39.99 -12.19 -2.76
N VAL A 316 40.82 -12.20 -1.71
CA VAL A 316 40.39 -12.15 -0.31
C VAL A 316 39.79 -10.76 -0.03
N ALA A 317 38.48 -10.65 -0.09
CA ALA A 317 37.73 -9.46 0.29
C ALA A 317 37.30 -9.58 1.77
N ARG A 318 37.63 -8.56 2.56
CA ARG A 318 37.19 -8.37 3.96
C ARG A 318 35.68 -8.60 4.07
N GLN A 319 35.28 -9.50 4.97
CA GLN A 319 33.89 -9.68 5.39
C GLN A 319 33.39 -8.42 6.12
N THR A 320 32.87 -7.46 5.35
CA THR A 320 31.96 -6.44 5.86
C THR A 320 30.61 -7.08 6.14
N ALA A 321 30.01 -6.79 7.28
CA ALA A 321 28.71 -7.33 7.71
C ALA A 321 27.65 -7.18 6.60
N SER A 322 27.34 -8.27 5.92
CA SER A 322 26.29 -8.34 4.90
C SER A 322 24.94 -8.12 5.55
N ARG A 323 24.31 -7.00 5.26
CA ARG A 323 22.87 -6.78 5.52
C ARG A 323 22.09 -7.88 4.80
N VAL A 324 21.14 -8.52 5.48
CA VAL A 324 20.17 -9.42 4.84
C VAL A 324 19.36 -8.57 3.86
N ILE A 325 19.61 -8.73 2.56
CA ILE A 325 18.82 -8.05 1.52
C ILE A 325 17.55 -8.88 1.36
N ILE A 326 16.47 -8.44 2.01
CA ILE A 326 15.16 -9.08 1.93
C ILE A 326 14.45 -8.64 0.64
N GLY A 327 13.79 -9.59 -0.03
CA GLY A 327 13.04 -9.39 -1.28
C GLY A 327 12.06 -8.21 -1.24
N LYS A 328 11.92 -7.52 -2.37
CA LYS A 328 11.10 -6.31 -2.52
C LYS A 328 9.63 -6.63 -2.84
N GLY A 329 9.30 -7.85 -3.28
CA GLY A 329 7.94 -8.30 -3.64
C GLY A 329 7.26 -9.21 -2.60
N ALA A 330 5.93 -9.30 -2.63
CA ALA A 330 5.14 -10.18 -1.75
C ALA A 330 5.47 -11.67 -1.96
N LEU A 331 5.56 -12.11 -3.22
CA LEU A 331 5.99 -13.47 -3.56
C LEU A 331 7.42 -13.79 -3.10
N GLU A 332 8.31 -12.81 -3.08
CA GLU A 332 9.68 -12.99 -2.55
C GLU A 332 9.68 -13.05 -1.01
N GLN A 333 8.72 -12.39 -0.36
CA GLN A 333 8.54 -12.40 1.10
C GLN A 333 7.96 -13.71 1.60
N GLU A 334 7.02 -14.30 0.86
CA GLU A 334 6.49 -15.64 1.14
C GLU A 334 7.59 -16.70 1.04
N ASP A 335 8.36 -16.67 -0.05
CA ASP A 335 9.43 -17.64 -0.30
C ASP A 335 10.52 -17.50 0.78
N TYR A 336 10.85 -16.27 1.18
CA TYR A 336 11.73 -16.00 2.30
C TYR A 336 11.21 -16.56 3.62
N LEU A 337 9.96 -16.25 3.98
CA LEU A 337 9.41 -16.66 5.26
C LEU A 337 9.29 -18.18 5.33
N LEU A 338 8.79 -18.82 4.28
CA LEU A 338 8.58 -20.26 4.26
C LEU A 338 9.91 -21.01 4.17
N ALA A 339 10.88 -20.53 3.40
CA ALA A 339 12.21 -21.14 3.37
C ALA A 339 12.90 -21.10 4.75
N ILE A 340 12.75 -19.99 5.50
CA ILE A 340 13.28 -19.88 6.85
C ILE A 340 12.54 -20.81 7.82
N LEU A 341 11.21 -20.87 7.74
CA LEU A 341 10.42 -21.76 8.60
C LEU A 341 10.71 -23.25 8.34
N LEU A 342 11.05 -23.62 7.11
CA LEU A 342 11.47 -24.99 6.76
C LEU A 342 12.90 -25.31 7.25
N GLN A 343 13.74 -24.30 7.45
CA GLN A 343 15.07 -24.49 8.05
C GLN A 343 15.00 -24.50 9.58
N GLU A 344 14.16 -23.64 10.16
CA GLU A 344 13.99 -23.45 11.59
C GLU A 344 12.49 -23.39 11.97
N PRO A 345 11.83 -24.55 12.11
CA PRO A 345 10.41 -24.64 12.42
C PRO A 345 10.02 -24.02 13.77
N ASP A 346 10.94 -24.04 14.74
CA ASP A 346 10.77 -23.42 16.06
C ASP A 346 10.47 -21.92 15.97
N LEU A 347 10.88 -21.25 14.89
CA LEU A 347 10.55 -19.86 14.64
C LEU A 347 9.04 -19.64 14.51
N LEU A 348 8.28 -20.64 14.06
CA LEU A 348 6.83 -20.54 13.99
C LEU A 348 6.20 -20.45 15.38
N ILE A 349 6.68 -21.28 16.31
CA ILE A 349 6.25 -21.27 17.72
C ILE A 349 6.67 -19.95 18.38
N TRP A 350 7.91 -19.52 18.15
CA TRP A 350 8.40 -18.25 18.66
C TRP A 350 7.57 -17.06 18.13
N MET A 351 7.31 -17.00 16.81
CA MET A 351 6.49 -15.94 16.23
C MET A 351 5.08 -15.92 16.81
N ALA A 352 4.47 -17.09 17.04
CA ALA A 352 3.15 -17.16 17.68
C ALA A 352 3.16 -16.52 19.08
N GLY A 353 4.18 -16.80 19.90
CA GLY A 353 4.34 -16.17 21.22
C GLY A 353 4.59 -14.66 21.17
N GLU A 354 5.36 -14.18 20.19
CA GLU A 354 5.56 -12.74 19.98
C GLU A 354 4.27 -12.04 19.53
N THR A 355 3.51 -12.66 18.63
CA THR A 355 2.22 -12.09 18.20
C THR A 355 1.20 -12.05 19.33
N ASP A 356 1.17 -13.06 20.19
CA ASP A 356 0.33 -13.09 21.39
C ASP A 356 0.69 -11.95 22.36
N THR A 357 1.99 -11.74 22.60
CA THR A 357 2.50 -10.63 23.43
C THR A 357 2.13 -9.26 22.85
N MET A 358 2.03 -9.14 21.53
CA MET A 358 1.64 -7.92 20.84
C MET A 358 0.13 -7.75 20.69
N GLU A 359 -0.68 -8.70 21.18
CA GLU A 359 -2.13 -8.74 21.02
C GLU A 359 -2.58 -8.67 19.54
N ILE A 360 -1.81 -9.31 18.66
CA ILE A 360 -2.12 -9.42 17.23
C ILE A 360 -2.29 -10.87 16.82
N PRO A 361 -3.10 -11.18 15.79
CA PRO A 361 -3.27 -12.57 15.40
C PRO A 361 -1.96 -13.17 14.85
N PRO A 362 -1.79 -14.50 14.90
CA PRO A 362 -0.60 -15.17 14.35
C PRO A 362 -0.71 -15.32 12.83
N LEU A 363 0.39 -15.74 12.20
CA LEU A 363 0.44 -16.10 10.78
C LEU A 363 -0.59 -17.18 10.43
N ARG A 364 -1.41 -16.91 9.41
CA ARG A 364 -2.46 -17.77 8.87
C ARG A 364 -2.01 -18.38 7.54
N THR A 365 -2.65 -19.47 7.16
CA THR A 365 -2.41 -20.09 5.86
C THR A 365 -2.80 -19.16 4.72
N ASP A 366 -3.90 -18.43 4.88
CA ASP A 366 -4.42 -17.53 3.84
C ASP A 366 -3.55 -16.27 3.66
N ASP A 367 -2.55 -16.03 4.53
CA ASP A 367 -1.60 -14.92 4.38
C ASP A 367 -0.60 -15.13 3.22
N PHE A 368 -0.53 -16.34 2.65
CA PHE A 368 0.28 -16.66 1.48
C PHE A 368 -0.57 -16.56 0.19
N GLU A 369 -0.07 -15.90 -0.84
CA GLU A 369 -0.72 -15.72 -2.15
C GLU A 369 -0.63 -16.98 -3.02
N ARG A 370 0.51 -17.70 -2.98
CA ARG A 370 0.68 -18.95 -3.75
C ARG A 370 0.00 -20.12 -3.07
N THR A 371 -0.87 -20.82 -3.79
CA THR A 371 -1.54 -22.04 -3.30
C THR A 371 -0.54 -23.09 -2.85
N GLU A 372 0.57 -23.31 -3.56
CA GLU A 372 1.57 -24.28 -3.14
C GLU A 372 2.24 -23.90 -1.81
N ASN A 373 2.44 -22.60 -1.55
CA ASN A 373 2.97 -22.12 -0.27
C ASN A 373 1.95 -22.29 0.86
N GLN A 374 0.66 -22.07 0.59
CA GLN A 374 -0.42 -22.31 1.54
C GLN A 374 -0.45 -23.78 1.99
N GLU A 375 -0.38 -24.72 1.04
CA GLU A 375 -0.39 -26.15 1.33
C GLU A 375 0.85 -26.59 2.10
N ILE A 376 2.04 -26.15 1.69
CA ILE A 376 3.29 -26.45 2.40
C ILE A 376 3.27 -25.88 3.82
N PHE A 377 2.80 -24.65 4.01
CA PHE A 377 2.69 -24.05 5.34
C PHE A 377 1.64 -24.74 6.21
N ARG A 378 0.52 -25.20 5.62
CA ARG A 378 -0.50 -25.98 6.34
C ARG A 378 0.07 -27.31 6.82
N ALA A 379 0.77 -28.04 5.97
CA ALA A 379 1.47 -29.26 6.34
C ALA A 379 2.52 -28.99 7.42
N LEU A 380 3.28 -27.90 7.31
CA LEU A 380 4.29 -27.53 8.30
C LEU A 380 3.67 -27.27 9.69
N LYS A 381 2.54 -26.54 9.75
CA LYS A 381 1.79 -26.33 10.99
C LYS A 381 1.33 -27.65 11.62
N GLN A 382 0.83 -28.57 10.81
CA GLN A 382 0.38 -29.88 11.27
C GLN A 382 1.57 -30.70 11.79
N PHE A 383 2.69 -30.70 11.07
CA PHE A 383 3.90 -31.41 11.43
C PHE A 383 4.50 -30.89 12.74
N ILE A 384 4.64 -29.58 12.93
CA ILE A 384 5.15 -28.98 14.17
C ILE A 384 4.24 -29.27 15.38
N THR A 385 2.95 -29.45 15.14
CA THR A 385 1.99 -29.82 16.19
C THR A 385 1.99 -31.33 16.48
N SER A 386 2.56 -32.13 15.57
CA SER A 386 2.79 -33.56 15.80
C SER A 386 3.93 -33.75 16.81
N ASN A 387 3.92 -34.89 17.51
CA ASN A 387 4.97 -35.21 18.49
C ASN A 387 6.22 -35.81 17.82
N GLU A 388 6.34 -35.70 16.50
CA GLU A 388 7.48 -36.17 15.70
C GLU A 388 8.64 -35.16 15.75
N PRO A 389 9.90 -35.62 15.78
CA PRO A 389 11.04 -34.73 15.64
C PRO A 389 11.08 -34.11 14.23
N TRP A 390 11.54 -32.86 14.13
CA TRP A 390 11.71 -32.22 12.83
C TRP A 390 12.80 -32.90 12.00
N GLU A 391 12.36 -33.62 10.97
CA GLU A 391 13.21 -34.16 9.92
C GLU A 391 12.61 -33.80 8.56
N LEU A 392 13.42 -33.18 7.70
CA LEU A 392 12.95 -32.67 6.42
C LEU A 392 12.43 -33.78 5.49
N GLU A 393 13.02 -34.98 5.58
CA GLU A 393 12.60 -36.15 4.80
C GLU A 393 11.22 -36.63 5.25
N LEU A 394 11.00 -36.79 6.55
CA LEU A 394 9.68 -37.12 7.12
C LEU A 394 8.63 -36.05 6.79
N PHE A 395 9.02 -34.78 6.85
CA PHE A 395 8.13 -33.69 6.44
C PHE A 395 7.76 -33.79 4.96
N GLN A 396 8.72 -34.07 4.08
CA GLN A 396 8.49 -34.22 2.65
C GLN A 396 7.51 -35.36 2.33
N GLU A 397 7.54 -36.46 3.09
CA GLU A 397 6.58 -37.58 2.97
C GLU A 397 5.14 -37.17 3.29
N THR A 398 4.93 -36.14 4.12
CA THR A 398 3.59 -35.61 4.41
C THR A 398 3.02 -34.76 3.27
N LEU A 399 3.85 -34.35 2.31
CA LEU A 399 3.43 -33.52 1.18
C LEU A 399 2.98 -34.37 0.00
N THR A 400 2.03 -33.84 -0.77
CA THR A 400 1.63 -34.43 -2.04
C THR A 400 2.74 -34.29 -3.10
N GLY A 401 2.79 -35.24 -4.05
CA GLY A 401 3.86 -35.31 -5.07
C GLY A 401 4.07 -34.01 -5.87
N TYR A 402 3.01 -33.28 -6.18
CA TYR A 402 3.12 -32.03 -6.95
C TYR A 402 3.81 -30.89 -6.18
N LEU A 403 3.83 -30.93 -4.84
CA LEU A 403 4.47 -29.91 -3.99
C LEU A 403 5.98 -30.11 -3.86
N HIS A 404 6.50 -31.29 -4.20
CA HIS A 404 7.92 -31.62 -4.01
C HIS A 404 8.86 -30.69 -4.79
N GLY A 405 8.50 -30.35 -6.04
CA GLY A 405 9.27 -29.39 -6.84
C GLY A 405 9.30 -28.00 -6.21
N ARG A 406 8.18 -27.57 -5.62
CA ARG A 406 8.10 -26.29 -4.91
C ARG A 406 8.88 -26.31 -3.61
N LEU A 407 8.79 -27.38 -2.82
CA LEU A 407 9.60 -27.58 -1.63
C LEU A 407 11.09 -27.50 -1.96
N GLY A 408 11.54 -28.20 -3.01
CA GLY A 408 12.93 -28.14 -3.48
C GLY A 408 13.39 -26.72 -3.84
N ALA A 409 12.54 -25.94 -4.50
CA ALA A 409 12.84 -24.54 -4.82
C ALA A 409 12.98 -23.66 -3.55
N LEU A 410 12.10 -23.86 -2.55
CA LEU A 410 12.17 -23.13 -1.28
C LEU A 410 13.42 -23.49 -0.47
N LEU A 411 13.80 -24.77 -0.45
CA LEU A 411 15.02 -25.23 0.20
C LEU A 411 16.28 -24.67 -0.49
N ALA A 412 16.30 -24.69 -1.84
CA ALA A 412 17.38 -24.11 -2.61
C ALA A 412 17.50 -22.60 -2.41
N TYR A 413 16.37 -21.90 -2.27
CA TYR A 413 16.33 -20.48 -1.93
C TYR A 413 16.87 -20.24 -0.51
N GLY A 414 16.39 -21.00 0.47
CA GLY A 414 16.86 -20.93 1.84
C GLY A 414 18.37 -21.17 1.98
N ALA A 415 18.93 -22.10 1.20
CA ALA A 415 20.37 -22.39 1.22
C ALA A 415 21.24 -21.20 0.76
N GLN A 416 20.66 -20.26 0.02
CA GLN A 416 21.33 -19.03 -0.42
C GLN A 416 21.25 -17.90 0.61
N LEU A 417 20.38 -18.03 1.62
CA LEU A 417 20.23 -17.04 2.67
C LEU A 417 21.45 -17.04 3.61
N PRO A 418 21.82 -15.89 4.19
CA PRO A 418 22.92 -15.82 5.15
C PRO A 418 22.68 -16.77 6.32
N GLN A 419 23.55 -17.76 6.50
CA GLN A 419 23.45 -18.71 7.61
C GLN A 419 23.59 -17.97 8.95
N LEU A 420 22.80 -18.41 9.94
CA LEU A 420 22.78 -17.91 11.31
C LEU A 420 24.08 -18.26 12.04
N ASN A 421 25.17 -17.54 11.74
CA ASN A 421 26.42 -17.70 12.48
C ASN A 421 26.26 -17.03 13.85
N ASN A 422 26.01 -17.85 14.89
CA ASN A 422 26.17 -17.79 16.37
C ASN A 422 26.53 -16.47 17.12
N ALA A 423 26.44 -15.30 16.51
CA ALA A 423 26.53 -14.03 17.20
C ALA A 423 25.12 -13.64 17.64
N VAL A 424 24.85 -13.67 18.95
CA VAL A 424 23.54 -13.35 19.58
C VAL A 424 22.85 -12.10 18.97
N GLN A 425 23.63 -11.09 18.59
CA GLN A 425 23.11 -9.87 17.96
C GLN A 425 22.50 -10.11 16.56
N ARG A 426 23.07 -11.04 15.78
CA ARG A 426 22.54 -11.42 14.46
C ARG A 426 21.23 -12.19 14.60
N GLU A 427 21.08 -12.98 15.65
CA GLU A 427 19.86 -13.73 15.93
C GLU A 427 18.69 -12.80 16.27
N VAL A 428 18.91 -11.76 17.07
CA VAL A 428 17.87 -10.75 17.40
C VAL A 428 17.45 -9.96 16.16
N GLU A 429 18.42 -9.49 15.36
CA GLU A 429 18.14 -8.78 14.11
C GLU A 429 17.37 -9.68 13.14
N PHE A 430 17.77 -10.94 13.01
CA PHE A 430 17.12 -11.93 12.15
C PHE A 430 15.68 -12.22 12.57
N ARG A 431 15.45 -12.57 13.84
CA ARG A 431 14.11 -12.83 14.38
C ARG A 431 13.19 -11.64 14.18
N ALA A 432 13.69 -10.42 14.40
CA ALA A 432 12.91 -9.21 14.17
C ALA A 432 12.60 -8.99 12.68
N GLU A 433 13.52 -9.29 11.76
CA GLU A 433 13.24 -9.24 10.32
C GLU A 433 12.23 -10.31 9.88
N THR A 434 12.35 -11.55 10.37
CA THR A 434 11.38 -12.62 10.13
C THR A 434 9.97 -12.20 10.57
N LEU A 435 9.86 -11.63 11.76
CA LEU A 435 8.59 -11.12 12.27
C LEU A 435 8.06 -9.94 11.43
N LYS A 436 8.93 -9.03 10.95
CA LYS A 436 8.53 -7.96 10.03
C LYS A 436 8.01 -8.50 8.70
N VAL A 437 8.65 -9.53 8.14
CA VAL A 437 8.20 -10.16 6.88
C VAL A 437 6.84 -10.81 7.09
N MET A 438 6.67 -11.57 8.18
CA MET A 438 5.38 -12.12 8.58
C MET A 438 4.30 -11.03 8.62
N LEU A 439 4.51 -9.94 9.37
CA LEU A 439 3.54 -8.84 9.46
C LEU A 439 3.23 -8.19 8.11
N ARG A 440 4.22 -8.05 7.21
CA ARG A 440 4.01 -7.50 5.87
C ARG A 440 3.11 -8.40 5.03
N LEU A 441 3.30 -9.72 5.08
CA LEU A 441 2.43 -10.68 4.40
C LEU A 441 0.99 -10.57 4.90
N ARG A 442 0.78 -10.59 6.22
CA ARG A 442 -0.56 -10.44 6.81
C ARG A 442 -1.24 -9.13 6.43
N ILE A 443 -0.50 -8.02 6.49
CA ILE A 443 -1.02 -6.70 6.06
C ILE A 443 -1.40 -6.71 4.58
N GLN A 444 -0.60 -7.37 3.74
CA GLN A 444 -0.88 -7.46 2.32
C GLN A 444 -2.12 -8.30 2.05
N GLN A 445 -2.27 -9.44 2.74
CA GLN A 445 -3.45 -10.27 2.61
C GLN A 445 -4.73 -9.55 3.07
N LEU A 446 -4.70 -8.87 4.21
CA LEU A 446 -5.84 -8.07 4.68
C LEU A 446 -6.19 -6.93 3.71
N LYS A 447 -5.23 -6.39 2.95
CA LYS A 447 -5.52 -5.42 1.88
C LYS A 447 -6.23 -6.08 0.69
N ASN A 448 -5.81 -7.29 0.33
CA ASN A 448 -6.45 -8.07 -0.73
C ASN A 448 -7.89 -8.43 -0.32
N GLU A 449 -8.09 -8.95 0.89
CA GLU A 449 -9.42 -9.26 1.45
C GLU A 449 -10.30 -8.02 1.56
N ASN A 450 -9.76 -6.88 2.03
CA ASN A 450 -10.53 -5.63 2.10
C ASN A 450 -10.97 -5.17 0.71
N THR A 451 -10.19 -5.46 -0.32
CA THR A 451 -10.51 -5.11 -1.71
C THR A 451 -11.60 -6.03 -2.24
N GLN A 452 -11.50 -7.34 -2.02
CA GLN A 452 -12.56 -8.31 -2.35
C GLN A 452 -13.88 -8.00 -1.63
N LEU A 453 -13.81 -7.69 -0.34
CA LEU A 453 -14.98 -7.38 0.46
C LEU A 453 -15.69 -6.11 -0.03
N LYS A 454 -14.95 -5.11 -0.53
CA LYS A 454 -15.56 -3.92 -1.14
C LYS A 454 -16.36 -4.25 -2.39
N TYR A 455 -15.88 -5.16 -3.22
CA TYR A 455 -16.64 -5.63 -4.38
C TYR A 455 -17.92 -6.36 -3.93
N LEU A 456 -17.83 -7.25 -2.94
CA LEU A 456 -19.00 -7.93 -2.38
C LEU A 456 -20.01 -6.95 -1.76
N MET A 457 -19.53 -5.93 -1.05
CA MET A 457 -20.39 -4.88 -0.48
C MET A 457 -21.07 -4.05 -1.56
N GLN A 458 -20.40 -3.82 -2.71
CA GLN A 458 -20.99 -3.13 -3.85
C GLN A 458 -22.08 -3.98 -4.52
N ASP A 459 -21.87 -5.29 -4.64
CA ASP A 459 -22.88 -6.21 -5.18
C ASP A 459 -24.11 -6.32 -4.26
N VAL A 460 -23.89 -6.40 -2.94
CA VAL A 460 -24.96 -6.50 -1.94
C VAL A 460 -25.67 -5.16 -1.69
N ALA A 461 -25.06 -4.01 -1.99
CA ALA A 461 -25.75 -2.72 -1.90
C ALA A 461 -26.96 -2.62 -2.83
N ASN A 462 -27.02 -3.47 -3.86
CA ASN A 462 -28.14 -3.57 -4.80
C ASN A 462 -29.21 -4.59 -4.36
N SER A 463 -28.91 -5.46 -3.40
CA SER A 463 -29.87 -6.37 -2.79
C SER A 463 -30.43 -5.72 -1.52
N GLN A 464 -31.75 -5.74 -1.31
CA GLN A 464 -32.38 -5.24 -0.08
C GLN A 464 -32.13 -6.18 1.13
N ASP A 465 -31.01 -6.89 1.14
CA ASP A 465 -30.65 -7.89 2.14
C ASP A 465 -29.86 -7.24 3.29
N VAL A 466 -30.60 -6.83 4.31
CA VAL A 466 -30.08 -6.13 5.50
C VAL A 466 -29.11 -7.00 6.30
N GLU A 467 -29.30 -8.32 6.35
CA GLU A 467 -28.43 -9.23 7.11
C GLU A 467 -27.06 -9.35 6.44
N SER A 468 -27.03 -9.50 5.11
CA SER A 468 -25.79 -9.51 4.33
C SER A 468 -25.03 -8.19 4.46
N ILE A 469 -25.71 -7.04 4.45
CA ILE A 469 -25.09 -5.72 4.65
C ILE A 469 -24.45 -5.61 6.04
N GLN A 470 -25.14 -6.05 7.09
CA GLN A 470 -24.61 -6.00 8.46
C GLN A 470 -23.40 -6.93 8.64
N SER A 471 -23.47 -8.14 8.10
CA SER A 471 -22.38 -9.12 8.12
C SER A 471 -21.12 -8.59 7.41
N LEU A 472 -21.27 -8.07 6.19
CA LEU A 472 -20.15 -7.51 5.43
C LEU A 472 -19.54 -6.28 6.10
N ASN A 473 -20.36 -5.41 6.72
CA ASN A 473 -19.86 -4.27 7.49
C ASN A 473 -19.08 -4.71 8.74
N ALA A 474 -19.53 -5.76 9.43
CA ALA A 474 -18.80 -6.33 10.56
C ALA A 474 -17.44 -6.87 10.11
N SER A 475 -17.39 -7.62 9.01
CA SER A 475 -16.16 -8.13 8.40
C SER A 475 -15.21 -7.00 7.97
N ASN A 476 -15.74 -5.92 7.38
CA ASN A 476 -14.92 -4.78 6.97
C ASN A 476 -14.30 -4.07 8.18
N ASN A 477 -15.09 -3.85 9.23
CA ASN A 477 -14.60 -3.26 10.47
C ASN A 477 -13.55 -4.16 11.15
N HIS A 478 -13.72 -5.48 11.10
CA HIS A 478 -12.75 -6.43 11.62
C HIS A 478 -11.42 -6.33 10.86
N ILE A 479 -11.44 -6.39 9.53
CA ILE A 479 -10.23 -6.27 8.68
C ILE A 479 -9.51 -4.93 8.92
N LEU A 480 -10.25 -3.82 9.01
CA LEU A 480 -9.65 -2.50 9.24
C LEU A 480 -8.98 -2.40 10.62
N ARG A 481 -9.61 -2.98 11.66
CA ARG A 481 -9.04 -3.03 13.01
C ARG A 481 -7.78 -3.90 13.03
N GLU A 482 -7.86 -5.12 12.50
CA GLU A 482 -6.71 -6.03 12.46
C GLU A 482 -5.52 -5.39 11.73
N ARG A 483 -5.76 -4.80 10.56
CA ARG A 483 -4.71 -4.10 9.80
C ARG A 483 -4.08 -2.96 10.60
N PHE A 484 -4.87 -2.16 11.31
CA PHE A 484 -4.35 -1.08 12.14
C PHE A 484 -3.39 -1.58 13.23
N TYR A 485 -3.73 -2.67 13.93
CA TYR A 485 -2.87 -3.24 14.96
C TYR A 485 -1.58 -3.84 14.37
N LEU A 486 -1.66 -4.53 13.23
CA LEU A 486 -0.49 -5.06 12.53
C LEU A 486 0.44 -3.94 12.02
N GLU A 487 -0.10 -2.88 11.44
CA GLU A 487 0.67 -1.71 10.99
C GLU A 487 1.38 -1.03 12.17
N ARG A 488 0.69 -0.90 13.31
CA ARG A 488 1.28 -0.35 14.54
C ARG A 488 2.42 -1.24 15.08
N ALA A 489 2.24 -2.56 15.09
CA ALA A 489 3.27 -3.51 15.51
C ALA A 489 4.50 -3.45 14.60
N LEU A 490 4.31 -3.39 13.28
CA LEU A 490 5.38 -3.28 12.29
C LEU A 490 6.22 -2.00 12.46
N VAL A 491 5.56 -0.86 12.72
CA VAL A 491 6.24 0.40 13.04
C VAL A 491 7.01 0.31 14.36
N GLY A 492 6.44 -0.35 15.37
CA GLY A 492 7.08 -0.62 16.66
C GLY A 492 8.38 -1.41 16.50
N LEU A 493 8.35 -2.54 15.79
CA LEU A 493 9.51 -3.39 15.52
C LEU A 493 10.60 -2.66 14.74
N SER A 494 10.22 -1.81 13.79
CA SER A 494 11.19 -1.01 13.02
C SER A 494 11.97 -0.03 13.91
N ARG A 495 11.30 0.54 14.94
CA ARG A 495 11.95 1.42 15.94
C ARG A 495 12.83 0.64 16.92
N THR A 496 12.42 -0.55 17.33
CA THR A 496 13.20 -1.40 18.24
C THR A 496 14.47 -1.90 17.56
N VAL A 497 14.39 -2.40 16.32
CA VAL A 497 15.57 -2.82 15.55
C VAL A 497 16.51 -1.64 15.28
N ALA A 498 15.99 -0.45 14.96
CA ALA A 498 16.81 0.75 14.79
C ALA A 498 17.53 1.19 16.08
N ARG A 499 16.89 0.99 17.26
CA ARG A 499 17.54 1.21 18.56
C ARG A 499 18.63 0.18 18.83
N THR A 500 18.40 -1.09 18.48
CA THR A 500 19.40 -2.17 18.59
C THR A 500 20.60 -1.95 17.66
N GLU A 501 20.38 -1.42 16.44
CA GLU A 501 21.44 -1.01 15.51
C GLU A 501 22.27 0.17 16.05
N ALA A 502 21.64 1.12 16.74
CA ALA A 502 22.32 2.27 17.35
C ALA A 502 23.20 1.91 18.55
N ILE A 503 23.02 0.72 19.14
CA ILE A 503 23.77 0.23 20.31
C ILE A 503 24.97 -0.64 19.90
N LYS A 504 25.28 -0.82 18.60
CA LYS A 504 26.51 -1.52 18.17
C LYS A 504 27.74 -0.84 18.79
N PRO A 505 28.51 -1.47 19.71
CA PRO A 505 29.74 -0.88 20.20
C PRO A 505 30.70 -0.77 19.02
N LYS A 506 31.36 0.38 18.89
CA LYS A 506 32.53 0.54 18.00
C LYS A 506 33.60 -0.44 18.45
N ILE A 507 33.59 -1.66 17.90
CA ILE A 507 34.73 -2.56 17.98
C ILE A 507 35.80 -1.94 17.08
N GLN A 508 36.76 -1.25 17.71
CA GLN A 508 38.04 -0.89 17.08
C GLN A 508 38.79 -2.19 16.73
N ILE A 509 39.45 -2.15 15.57
CA ILE A 509 40.20 -3.21 14.89
C ILE A 509 41.18 -3.92 15.82
#